data_AF-A0A2G4J5L0-F1
#
_entry.id   AF-A0A2G4J5L0-F1
#
_cell.length_a   1.000
_cell.length_b   1.000
_cell.length_c   1.000
_cell.angle_alpha   90.00
_cell.angle_beta   90.00
_cell.angle_gamma   90.00
#
_symmetry.space_group_name_H-M   'P 1'
#
loop_
_entity.id
_entity.type
_entity.pdbx_description
1 polymer ?
#
loop_
_entity_poly.entity_id
_entity_poly.type
_entity_poly.pdbx_seq_one_letter_code
_entity_poly.pdbx_strand_id
1 'polypeptide(L)'
;MKSVKLLSVAIVLLFSTLAQAQAWEYRSKTDQMRSTTTRFAEATSTNKINFAAPYSGGSYLELTLRERSKDGLNILFTISKGQFQCVTGCKFFAKFDEGKIYEIAATSSSSGSVDTIFVEDEAPFLEALRQSKKLIVEMEFYQEGSKQFIFNTAGLKW
;
A
#
# COMPACT_ATOMS: atom_id res chain seq x y z
N MET A 1 12.07 69.55 2.38
CA MET A 1 10.90 68.84 2.95
C MET A 1 10.08 68.22 1.84
N LYS A 2 10.15 66.90 1.65
CA LYS A 2 9.05 65.96 1.35
C LYS A 2 9.67 64.61 1.00
N SER A 3 9.51 63.69 1.94
CA SER A 3 10.05 62.35 2.03
C SER A 3 9.58 61.43 0.90
N VAL A 4 10.51 60.77 0.21
CA VAL A 4 10.25 59.61 -0.65
C VAL A 4 10.05 58.40 0.26
N LYS A 5 8.83 57.87 0.32
CA LYS A 5 8.56 56.59 0.98
C LYS A 5 8.93 55.46 -0.01
N LEU A 6 10.04 54.77 0.24
CA LEU A 6 10.28 53.48 -0.41
C LEU A 6 9.21 52.50 0.06
N LEU A 7 8.38 52.01 -0.86
CA LEU A 7 7.58 50.81 -0.64
C LEU A 7 8.50 49.60 -0.80
N SER A 8 8.84 48.95 0.30
CA SER A 8 9.51 47.66 0.31
C SER A 8 8.54 46.59 -0.21
N VAL A 9 8.82 46.03 -1.39
CA VAL A 9 8.14 44.85 -1.93
C VAL A 9 8.74 43.62 -1.24
N ALA A 10 7.99 43.02 -0.31
CA ALA A 10 8.35 41.72 0.25
C ALA A 10 7.79 40.62 -0.66
N ILE A 11 8.62 40.08 -1.54
CA ILE A 11 8.31 38.86 -2.30
C ILE A 11 8.57 37.68 -1.36
N VAL A 12 7.52 37.15 -0.74
CA VAL A 12 7.59 35.91 0.03
C VAL A 12 7.55 34.75 -0.95
N LEU A 13 8.72 34.24 -1.33
CA LEU A 13 8.85 32.97 -2.05
C LEU A 13 8.56 31.83 -1.07
N LEU A 14 7.28 31.45 -0.96
CA LEU A 14 6.85 30.19 -0.36
C LEU A 14 7.28 29.05 -1.30
N PHE A 15 8.54 28.64 -1.22
CA PHE A 15 8.94 27.33 -1.72
C PHE A 15 8.40 26.28 -0.74
N SER A 16 7.14 25.89 -0.94
CA SER A 16 6.61 24.67 -0.33
C SER A 16 7.35 23.50 -0.98
N THR A 17 8.42 23.03 -0.34
CA THR A 17 9.03 21.74 -0.69
C THR A 17 8.06 20.64 -0.29
N LEU A 18 7.07 20.35 -1.14
CA LEU A 18 6.41 19.06 -1.16
C LEU A 18 7.43 18.05 -1.69
N ALA A 19 8.43 17.72 -0.87
CA ALA A 19 9.05 16.41 -0.98
C ALA A 19 7.98 15.40 -0.58
N GLN A 20 7.04 15.16 -1.50
CA GLN A 20 6.10 14.08 -1.36
C GLN A 20 6.95 12.82 -1.43
N ALA A 21 7.27 12.26 -0.26
CA ALA A 21 7.89 10.95 -0.16
C ALA A 21 7.13 10.03 -1.10
N GLN A 22 7.82 9.54 -2.13
CA GLN A 22 7.19 8.83 -3.22
C GLN A 22 6.53 7.59 -2.62
N ALA A 23 5.20 7.56 -2.64
CA ALA A 23 4.39 6.53 -2.01
C ALA A 23 4.56 5.15 -2.68
N TRP A 24 4.93 5.17 -3.95
CA TRP A 24 4.96 4.01 -4.83
C TRP A 24 6.34 3.81 -5.45
N GLU A 25 6.90 2.63 -5.24
CA GLU A 25 8.07 2.15 -5.96
C GLU A 25 7.63 1.33 -7.17
N TYR A 26 8.25 1.57 -8.33
CA TYR A 26 7.92 0.89 -9.57
C TYR A 26 9.12 0.11 -10.06
N ARG A 27 8.91 -1.15 -10.43
CA ARG A 27 9.96 -2.01 -10.99
C ARG A 27 9.41 -2.95 -12.04
N SER A 28 10.34 -3.51 -12.83
CA SER A 28 10.04 -4.55 -13.82
C SER A 28 11.02 -5.70 -13.66
N LYS A 29 10.57 -6.92 -13.93
CA LYS A 29 11.40 -8.13 -13.92
C LYS A 29 11.14 -8.94 -15.18
N THR A 30 12.18 -9.21 -15.95
CA THR A 30 12.10 -10.04 -17.15
C THR A 30 12.49 -11.49 -16.83
N ASP A 31 11.61 -12.44 -17.10
CA ASP A 31 11.94 -13.86 -17.17
C ASP A 31 12.62 -14.13 -18.52
N GLN A 32 13.95 -14.30 -18.49
CA GLN A 32 14.76 -14.53 -19.69
C GLN A 32 14.40 -15.85 -20.40
N MET A 33 13.92 -16.87 -19.67
CA MET A 33 13.57 -18.16 -20.28
C MET A 33 12.31 -18.06 -21.14
N ARG A 34 11.36 -17.20 -20.76
CA ARG A 34 10.07 -17.04 -21.45
C ARG A 34 9.97 -15.73 -22.23
N SER A 35 10.97 -14.86 -22.12
CA SER A 35 10.96 -13.49 -22.65
C SER A 35 9.71 -12.71 -22.24
N THR A 36 9.24 -12.90 -21.01
CA THR A 36 8.07 -12.19 -20.46
C THR A 36 8.52 -11.19 -19.40
N THR A 37 7.88 -10.03 -19.36
CA THR A 37 8.17 -9.00 -18.35
C THR A 37 7.00 -8.88 -17.40
N THR A 38 7.30 -8.94 -16.10
CA THR A 38 6.38 -8.63 -15.02
C THR A 38 6.62 -7.20 -14.56
N ARG A 39 5.56 -6.41 -14.41
CA ARG A 39 5.61 -5.05 -13.85
C ARG A 39 5.13 -5.08 -12.42
N PHE A 40 5.60 -4.12 -11.62
CA PHE A 40 5.22 -3.97 -10.21
C PHE A 40 5.03 -2.50 -9.84
N ALA A 41 4.07 -2.24 -8.96
CA ALA A 41 3.96 -1.01 -8.15
C ALA A 41 3.78 -1.41 -6.69
N GLU A 42 4.63 -0.88 -5.81
CA GLU A 42 4.76 -1.35 -4.42
C GLU A 42 4.67 -0.17 -3.45
N ALA A 43 3.92 -0.34 -2.37
CA ALA A 43 3.81 0.64 -1.30
C ALA A 43 3.96 -0.06 0.06
N THR A 44 4.74 0.51 0.97
CA THR A 44 4.89 0.01 2.34
C THR A 44 4.00 0.82 3.30
N SER A 45 3.44 0.15 4.31
CA SER A 45 2.66 0.82 5.35
C SER A 45 3.48 1.90 6.06
N THR A 46 2.86 3.06 6.26
CA THR A 46 3.44 4.22 6.95
C THR A 46 3.59 4.01 8.46
N ASN A 47 2.81 3.09 9.03
CA ASN A 47 2.89 2.68 10.43
C ASN A 47 3.53 1.31 10.57
N LYS A 48 4.19 1.12 11.72
CA LYS A 48 4.79 -0.13 12.18
C LYS A 48 3.93 -0.70 13.31
N ILE A 49 3.58 -1.97 13.23
CA ILE A 49 2.80 -2.66 14.27
C ILE A 49 3.70 -3.65 15.00
N ASN A 50 3.78 -3.56 16.32
CA ASN A 50 4.55 -4.50 17.13
C ASN A 50 3.75 -5.78 17.35
N PHE A 51 4.34 -6.89 16.91
CA PHE A 51 3.83 -8.23 17.14
C PHE A 51 4.60 -8.84 18.31
N ALA A 52 3.89 -9.53 19.18
CA ALA A 52 4.42 -10.32 20.29
C ALA A 52 5.20 -11.54 19.77
N ALA A 53 5.73 -12.34 20.70
CA ALA A 53 6.29 -13.64 20.37
C ALA A 53 5.20 -14.50 19.69
N PRO A 54 5.54 -15.30 18.65
CA PRO A 54 6.89 -15.64 18.19
C PRO A 54 7.53 -14.63 17.21
N TYR A 55 6.80 -13.65 16.69
CA TYR A 55 7.28 -12.72 15.64
C TYR A 55 8.24 -11.64 16.17
N SER A 56 8.09 -11.30 17.45
CA SER A 56 9.05 -10.55 18.28
C SER A 56 9.61 -9.28 17.62
N GLY A 57 8.74 -8.30 17.38
CA GLY A 57 9.16 -6.98 16.93
C GLY A 57 8.12 -6.30 16.07
N GLY A 58 8.48 -5.13 15.54
CA GLY A 58 7.57 -4.41 14.67
C GLY A 58 7.63 -4.87 13.22
N SER A 59 6.45 -4.88 12.63
CA SER A 59 6.11 -5.37 11.31
C SER A 59 5.52 -4.24 10.48
N TYR A 60 5.88 -4.22 9.21
CA TYR A 60 5.24 -3.46 8.15
C TYR A 60 4.47 -4.38 7.23
N LEU A 61 3.45 -3.83 6.59
CA LEU A 61 2.67 -4.48 5.56
C LEU A 61 3.03 -3.86 4.21
N GLU A 62 3.31 -4.69 3.21
CA GLU A 62 3.56 -4.28 1.83
C GLU A 62 2.29 -4.51 1.01
N LEU A 63 1.91 -3.53 0.19
CA LEU A 63 0.89 -3.62 -0.85
C LEU A 63 1.59 -3.66 -2.21
N THR A 64 1.37 -4.73 -2.96
CA THR A 64 2.03 -4.96 -4.24
C THR A 64 0.99 -5.18 -5.34
N LEU A 65 1.01 -4.31 -6.34
CA LEU A 65 0.30 -4.48 -7.61
C LEU A 65 1.28 -5.10 -8.58
N ARG A 66 0.90 -6.20 -9.21
CA ARG A 66 1.76 -6.98 -10.11
C ARG A 66 1.02 -7.32 -11.38
N GLU A 67 1.59 -7.02 -12.54
CA GLU A 67 1.03 -7.38 -13.85
C GLU A 67 1.95 -8.39 -14.52
N ARG A 68 1.38 -9.55 -14.87
CA ARG A 68 2.07 -10.69 -15.48
C ARG A 68 1.35 -11.15 -16.74
N SER A 69 2.11 -11.63 -17.71
CA SER A 69 1.54 -12.23 -18.93
C SER A 69 0.73 -13.51 -18.68
N LYS A 70 1.01 -14.23 -17.58
CA LYS A 70 0.38 -15.52 -17.28
C LYS A 70 -1.06 -15.38 -16.75
N ASP A 71 -1.27 -14.43 -15.84
CA ASP A 71 -2.44 -14.34 -14.97
C ASP A 71 -2.92 -12.89 -14.78
N GLY A 72 -2.38 -11.93 -15.54
CA GLY A 72 -2.86 -10.56 -15.54
C GLY A 72 -2.45 -9.78 -14.28
N LEU A 73 -3.36 -8.93 -13.81
CA LEU A 73 -3.20 -8.13 -12.60
C LEU A 73 -3.38 -9.02 -11.37
N ASN A 74 -2.47 -8.89 -10.40
CA ASN A 74 -2.68 -9.36 -9.05
C ASN A 74 -2.43 -8.22 -8.08
N ILE A 75 -3.26 -8.12 -7.05
CA ILE A 75 -3.05 -7.22 -5.93
C ILE A 75 -2.86 -8.08 -4.70
N LEU A 76 -1.73 -7.92 -4.01
CA LEU A 76 -1.39 -8.75 -2.86
C LEU A 76 -0.85 -7.92 -1.70
N PHE A 77 -1.01 -8.47 -0.51
CA PHE A 77 -0.43 -7.95 0.71
C PHE A 77 0.57 -8.93 1.28
N THR A 78 1.74 -8.45 1.68
CA THR A 78 2.80 -9.25 2.31
C THR A 78 3.17 -8.66 3.67
N ILE A 79 3.12 -9.46 4.72
CA ILE A 79 3.51 -9.03 6.08
C ILE A 79 4.99 -9.35 6.33
N SER A 80 5.79 -8.34 6.69
CA SER A 80 7.24 -8.52 6.90
C SER A 80 7.57 -9.44 8.08
N LYS A 81 6.72 -9.45 9.12
CA LYS A 81 6.77 -10.38 10.26
C LYS A 81 5.35 -10.66 10.73
N GLY A 82 4.95 -11.92 10.72
CA GLY A 82 3.60 -12.33 11.08
C GLY A 82 3.09 -13.42 10.15
N GLN A 83 1.87 -13.86 10.41
CA GLN A 83 1.15 -14.80 9.55
C GLN A 83 -0.30 -14.34 9.49
N PHE A 84 -0.85 -14.28 8.29
CA PHE A 84 -2.27 -14.00 8.13
C PHE A 84 -3.10 -15.16 8.67
N GLN A 85 -4.19 -14.83 9.37
CA GLN A 85 -5.15 -15.81 9.83
C GLN A 85 -6.23 -15.98 8.77
N CYS A 86 -6.12 -17.04 7.95
CA CYS A 86 -7.07 -17.33 6.86
C CYS A 86 -7.67 -18.74 6.92
N VAL A 87 -7.67 -19.39 8.10
CA VAL A 87 -8.14 -20.79 8.27
C VAL A 87 -9.62 -20.98 7.90
N THR A 88 -10.47 -19.99 8.11
CA THR A 88 -11.92 -20.08 7.85
C THR A 88 -12.37 -19.28 6.61
N GLY A 89 -11.41 -18.90 5.77
CA GLY A 89 -11.61 -17.93 4.70
C GLY A 89 -10.72 -16.71 4.92
N CYS A 90 -10.31 -16.07 3.84
CA CYS A 90 -9.40 -14.94 3.89
C CYS A 90 -10.18 -13.69 3.48
N LYS A 91 -10.24 -12.71 4.38
CA LYS A 91 -10.90 -11.44 4.14
C LYS A 91 -10.26 -10.36 4.99
N PHE A 92 -10.48 -9.11 4.60
CA PHE A 92 -10.02 -7.98 5.36
C PHE A 92 -10.94 -6.79 5.16
N PHE A 93 -10.81 -5.78 6.02
CA PHE A 93 -11.56 -4.55 5.87
C PHE A 93 -10.66 -3.47 5.28
N ALA A 94 -11.19 -2.70 4.33
CA ALA A 94 -10.50 -1.57 3.71
C ALA A 94 -11.32 -0.29 3.87
N LYS A 95 -10.65 0.80 4.24
CA LYS A 95 -11.19 2.16 4.20
C LYS A 95 -10.28 3.01 3.32
N PHE A 96 -10.84 3.51 2.22
CA PHE A 96 -10.17 4.44 1.31
C PHE A 96 -10.52 5.88 1.72
N ASP A 97 -9.50 6.69 1.97
CA ASP A 97 -9.62 8.04 2.53
C ASP A 97 -10.57 8.10 3.73
N GLU A 98 -11.55 9.01 3.70
CA GLU A 98 -12.61 9.14 4.71
C GLU A 98 -13.91 8.47 4.27
N GLY A 99 -13.84 7.54 3.32
CA GLY A 99 -14.98 6.77 2.83
C GLY A 99 -15.52 5.74 3.83
N LYS A 100 -16.50 4.95 3.40
CA LYS A 100 -17.01 3.82 4.18
C LYS A 100 -16.00 2.66 4.25
N ILE A 101 -16.24 1.74 5.18
CA ILE A 101 -15.49 0.50 5.31
C ILE A 101 -16.07 -0.52 4.33
N TYR A 102 -15.19 -1.20 3.58
CA TYR A 102 -15.51 -2.30 2.68
C TYR A 102 -14.93 -3.59 3.25
N GLU A 103 -15.71 -4.67 3.22
CA GLU A 103 -15.17 -6.01 3.37
C GLU A 103 -14.63 -6.46 2.01
N ILE A 104 -13.38 -6.91 1.97
CA ILE A 104 -12.68 -7.32 0.76
C ILE A 104 -12.37 -8.81 0.87
N ALA A 105 -12.79 -9.58 -0.13
CA ALA A 105 -12.47 -10.98 -0.25
C ALA A 105 -11.01 -11.17 -0.69
N ALA A 106 -10.35 -12.18 -0.12
CA ALA A 106 -8.97 -12.51 -0.40
C ALA A 106 -8.74 -14.01 -0.47
N THR A 107 -7.58 -14.42 -0.98
CA THR A 107 -7.09 -15.80 -0.94
C THR A 107 -5.70 -15.88 -0.37
N SER A 108 -5.38 -17.00 0.27
CA SER A 108 -4.02 -17.31 0.70
C SER A 108 -3.13 -17.64 -0.50
N SER A 109 -1.81 -17.46 -0.35
CA SER A 109 -0.87 -17.89 -1.38
C SER A 109 -0.98 -19.37 -1.73
N SER A 110 -1.06 -19.68 -3.02
CA SER A 110 -1.03 -21.06 -3.53
C SER A 110 0.32 -21.76 -3.31
N SER A 111 1.37 -21.02 -2.95
CA SER A 111 2.70 -21.58 -2.65
C SER A 111 2.85 -22.04 -1.20
N GLY A 112 1.78 -21.97 -0.39
CA GLY A 112 1.82 -22.27 1.04
C GLY A 112 2.41 -21.16 1.90
N SER A 113 2.67 -19.97 1.32
CA SER A 113 3.11 -18.82 2.10
C SER A 113 1.96 -18.32 2.97
N VAL A 114 2.22 -18.20 4.27
CA VAL A 114 1.26 -17.73 5.28
C VAL A 114 1.40 -16.22 5.55
N ASP A 115 2.40 -15.58 4.94
CA ASP A 115 2.70 -14.16 5.06
C ASP A 115 2.17 -13.33 3.89
N THR A 116 1.43 -13.94 2.96
CA THR A 116 0.96 -13.31 1.72
C THR A 116 -0.49 -13.69 1.42
N ILE A 117 -1.31 -12.68 1.11
CA ILE A 117 -2.70 -12.84 0.67
C ILE A 117 -2.95 -12.03 -0.62
N PHE A 118 -3.91 -12.47 -1.42
CA PHE A 118 -4.28 -11.89 -2.72
C PHE A 118 -5.71 -11.38 -2.67
N VAL A 119 -5.95 -10.16 -3.16
CA VAL A 119 -7.30 -9.63 -3.35
C VAL A 119 -7.98 -10.43 -4.47
N GLU A 120 -9.24 -10.86 -4.27
CA GLU A 120 -9.98 -11.63 -5.29
C GLU A 120 -10.54 -10.74 -6.42
N ASP A 121 -11.18 -9.61 -6.07
CA ASP A 121 -11.74 -8.69 -7.04
C ASP A 121 -10.78 -7.51 -7.28
N GLU A 122 -9.78 -7.69 -8.15
CA GLU A 122 -8.69 -6.70 -8.27
C GLU A 122 -9.13 -5.40 -8.95
N ALA A 123 -10.01 -5.47 -9.94
CA ALA A 123 -10.44 -4.30 -10.72
C ALA A 123 -11.09 -3.19 -9.85
N PRO A 124 -12.14 -3.46 -9.05
CA PRO A 124 -12.72 -2.43 -8.19
C PRO A 124 -11.75 -1.95 -7.10
N PHE A 125 -10.89 -2.82 -6.60
CA PHE A 125 -9.86 -2.45 -5.62
C PHE A 125 -8.82 -1.49 -6.23
N LEU A 126 -8.36 -1.76 -7.45
CA LEU A 126 -7.46 -0.88 -8.19
C LEU A 126 -8.08 0.49 -8.45
N GLU A 127 -9.34 0.54 -8.87
CA GLU A 127 -10.03 1.81 -9.11
C GLU A 127 -10.16 2.63 -7.83
N ALA A 128 -10.48 2.00 -6.71
CA ALA A 128 -10.50 2.65 -5.41
C ALA A 128 -9.10 3.16 -5.00
N LEU A 129 -8.05 2.37 -5.23
CA LEU A 129 -6.67 2.81 -4.98
C LEU A 129 -6.30 4.04 -5.81
N ARG A 130 -6.55 4.03 -7.13
CA ARG A 130 -6.23 5.14 -8.06
C ARG A 130 -6.89 6.46 -7.66
N GLN A 131 -8.06 6.40 -7.05
CA GLN A 131 -8.84 7.58 -6.64
C GLN A 131 -8.51 8.05 -5.21
N SER A 132 -7.83 7.22 -4.42
CA SER A 132 -7.53 7.50 -3.02
C SER A 132 -6.16 8.14 -2.80
N LYS A 133 -5.99 8.80 -1.65
CA LYS A 133 -4.69 9.26 -1.15
C LYS A 133 -4.21 8.48 0.07
N LYS A 134 -5.14 7.82 0.76
CA LYS A 134 -4.91 7.01 1.93
C LYS A 134 -5.70 5.72 1.85
N LEU A 135 -5.08 4.63 2.27
CA LEU A 135 -5.75 3.35 2.51
C LEU A 135 -5.48 2.94 3.96
N ILE A 136 -6.51 2.55 4.68
CA ILE A 136 -6.40 1.81 5.93
C ILE A 136 -6.93 0.40 5.67
N VAL A 137 -6.14 -0.61 6.03
CA VAL A 137 -6.61 -2.00 6.05
C VAL A 137 -6.60 -2.54 7.47
N GLU A 138 -7.60 -3.35 7.80
CA GLU A 138 -7.65 -4.14 9.02
C GLU A 138 -7.65 -5.62 8.65
N MET A 139 -6.64 -6.34 9.12
CA MET A 139 -6.37 -7.74 8.77
C MET A 139 -6.13 -8.55 10.04
N GLU A 140 -6.54 -9.81 10.03
CA GLU A 140 -6.35 -10.72 11.15
C GLU A 140 -5.01 -11.47 11.02
N PHE A 141 -4.27 -11.52 12.12
CA PHE A 141 -2.99 -12.19 12.20
C PHE A 141 -3.01 -13.26 13.28
N TYR A 142 -2.37 -14.41 12.99
CA TYR A 142 -2.29 -15.53 13.92
C TYR A 142 -1.67 -15.09 15.26
N GLN A 143 -2.35 -15.40 16.37
CA GLN A 143 -1.97 -15.02 17.76
C GLN A 143 -1.92 -13.51 18.05
N GLU A 144 -2.29 -12.67 17.10
CA GLU A 144 -2.21 -11.20 17.19
C GLU A 144 -3.57 -10.52 17.10
N GLY A 145 -4.55 -11.22 16.52
CA GLY A 145 -5.88 -10.69 16.22
C GLY A 145 -5.84 -9.65 15.10
N SER A 146 -6.86 -8.80 15.06
CA SER A 146 -6.97 -7.73 14.05
C SER A 146 -5.96 -6.62 14.29
N LYS A 147 -5.20 -6.27 13.25
CA LYS A 147 -4.29 -5.11 13.24
C LYS A 147 -4.56 -4.22 12.05
N GLN A 148 -4.32 -2.92 12.23
CA GLN A 148 -4.53 -1.91 11.20
C GLN A 148 -3.20 -1.41 10.61
N PHE A 149 -3.15 -1.36 9.28
CA PHE A 149 -2.04 -0.80 8.53
C PHE A 149 -2.52 0.37 7.66
N ILE A 150 -1.70 1.41 7.58
CA ILE A 150 -2.03 2.67 6.92
C ILE A 150 -1.05 2.90 5.79
N PHE A 151 -1.56 3.13 4.58
CA PHE A 151 -0.78 3.42 3.39
C PHE A 151 -1.05 4.85 2.92
N ASN A 152 0.00 5.50 2.42
CA ASN A 152 -0.14 6.62 1.50
C ASN A 152 -0.33 6.01 0.11
N THR A 153 -1.48 6.24 -0.54
CA THR A 153 -1.79 5.70 -1.86
C THR A 153 -1.77 6.77 -2.96
N ALA A 154 -1.50 8.03 -2.59
CA ALA A 154 -1.53 9.15 -3.51
C ALA A 154 -0.56 8.96 -4.68
N GLY A 155 -1.01 9.32 -5.88
CA GLY A 155 -0.17 9.36 -7.07
C GLY A 155 0.19 7.98 -7.63
N LEU A 156 -0.65 6.96 -7.40
CA LEU A 156 -0.54 5.67 -8.08
C LEU A 156 -0.60 5.87 -9.61
N LYS A 157 0.44 5.40 -10.30
CA LYS A 157 0.59 5.40 -11.76
C LYS A 157 0.66 3.95 -12.22
N TRP A 158 -0.49 3.30 -12.23
CA TRP A 158 -0.65 1.92 -12.64
C TRP A 158 -1.71 1.84 -13.71
#